data_AF-A0A9N9SZV2-F1
#
_entry.id   AF-A0A9N9SZV2-F1
#
_cell.length_a   1.000
_cell.length_b   1.000
_cell.length_c   1.000
_cell.angle_alpha   90.00
_cell.angle_beta   90.00
_cell.angle_gamma   90.00
#
_symmetry.space_group_name_H-M   'P 1'
#
loop_
_entity.id
_entity.type
_entity.pdbx_description
1 polymer ?
#
loop_
_entity_poly.entity_id
_entity_poly.type
_entity_poly.pdbx_seq_one_letter_code
_entity_poly.pdbx_strand_id
1 'polypeptide(L)'
;MLKMKVLTLTFVVFLPYVISQNIAQFTPLIAAHQACASRTGIQPDLVSGMLQGRFPNNPVLAQHLFCIHQRLGVQNSDGSINRNRVEQLAGTIAPNASPERVQQVINTCAVDRGSPETTALEMDRCLYNSAGAALG
;
A
#
# COMPACT_ATOMS: atom_id res chain seq x y z
N MET A 1 -11.71 -40.74 32.42
CA MET A 1 -11.94 -40.51 30.98
C MET A 1 -12.63 -39.16 30.78
N LEU A 2 -11.89 -38.06 30.70
CA LEU A 2 -12.34 -36.77 30.13
C LEU A 2 -11.12 -35.83 30.15
N LYS A 3 -11.01 -34.89 29.21
CA LYS A 3 -9.92 -33.89 29.00
C LYS A 3 -8.87 -34.21 27.93
N MET A 4 -9.25 -34.90 26.85
CA MET A 4 -8.45 -34.93 25.60
C MET A 4 -9.29 -34.66 24.35
N LYS A 5 -10.33 -33.83 24.48
CA LYS A 5 -11.20 -33.36 23.37
C LYS A 5 -11.33 -31.83 23.29
N VAL A 6 -10.76 -31.11 24.25
CA VAL A 6 -10.85 -29.63 24.35
C VAL A 6 -9.65 -28.94 23.69
N LEU A 7 -8.56 -29.67 23.43
CA LEU A 7 -7.35 -29.10 22.81
C LEU A 7 -7.47 -28.96 21.28
N THR A 8 -8.30 -29.78 20.64
CA THR A 8 -8.50 -29.76 19.18
C THR A 8 -9.46 -28.66 18.72
N LEU A 9 -10.37 -28.19 19.59
CA LEU A 9 -11.37 -27.19 19.22
C LEU A 9 -10.84 -25.75 19.24
N THR A 10 -9.84 -25.44 20.08
CA THR A 10 -9.20 -24.11 20.14
C THR A 10 -8.30 -23.83 18.94
N PHE A 11 -7.64 -24.84 18.37
CA PHE A 11 -6.75 -24.67 17.20
C PHE A 11 -7.52 -24.35 15.90
N VAL A 12 -8.72 -24.91 15.74
CA VAL A 12 -9.57 -24.72 14.55
C VAL A 12 -10.19 -23.31 14.48
N VAL A 13 -10.39 -22.65 15.63
CA VAL A 13 -10.94 -21.28 15.69
C VAL A 13 -9.84 -20.20 15.57
N PHE A 14 -8.59 -20.54 15.95
CA PHE A 14 -7.45 -19.61 15.84
C PHE A 14 -7.02 -19.37 14.38
N LEU A 15 -7.04 -20.41 13.54
CA LEU A 15 -6.67 -20.31 12.12
C LEU A 15 -7.51 -19.30 11.32
N PRO A 16 -8.86 -19.33 11.34
CA PRO A 16 -9.67 -18.35 10.61
C PRO A 16 -9.55 -16.93 11.17
N TYR A 17 -9.28 -16.76 12.47
CA TYR A 17 -9.10 -15.44 13.09
C TYR A 17 -7.82 -14.73 12.60
N VAL A 18 -6.69 -15.46 12.51
CA VAL A 18 -5.41 -14.90 12.03
C VAL A 18 -5.48 -14.52 10.54
N ILE A 19 -6.19 -15.29 9.72
CA ILE A 19 -6.39 -14.99 8.30
C ILE A 19 -7.24 -13.73 8.11
N SER A 20 -8.27 -13.53 8.93
CA SER A 20 -9.14 -12.35 8.86
C SER A 20 -8.43 -11.03 9.20
N GLN A 21 -7.41 -11.07 10.07
CA GLN A 21 -6.67 -9.86 10.48
C GLN A 21 -5.76 -9.35 9.35
N ASN A 22 -5.11 -10.25 8.60
CA ASN A 22 -4.15 -9.89 7.55
C ASN A 22 -4.78 -9.16 6.34
N ILE A 23 -6.06 -9.39 6.04
CA ILE A 23 -6.74 -8.78 4.88
C ILE A 23 -7.33 -7.41 5.24
N ALA A 24 -7.77 -7.24 6.50
CA ALA A 24 -8.46 -6.04 6.96
C ALA A 24 -7.63 -4.76 6.76
N GLN A 25 -6.30 -4.85 6.93
CA GLN A 25 -5.39 -3.70 6.80
C GLN A 25 -5.34 -3.10 5.39
N PHE A 26 -5.64 -3.89 4.34
CA PHE A 26 -5.62 -3.44 2.94
C PHE A 26 -6.98 -2.95 2.44
N THR A 27 -8.04 -3.07 3.25
CA THR A 27 -9.41 -2.65 2.87
C THR A 27 -9.47 -1.22 2.34
N PRO A 28 -8.81 -0.21 2.95
CA PRO A 28 -8.84 1.16 2.43
C PRO A 28 -8.20 1.29 1.05
N LEU A 29 -7.11 0.57 0.80
CA LEU A 29 -6.42 0.56 -0.50
C LEU A 29 -7.31 -0.08 -1.58
N ILE A 30 -7.95 -1.20 -1.27
CA ILE A 30 -8.88 -1.88 -2.19
C ILE A 30 -10.04 -0.95 -2.56
N ALA A 31 -10.65 -0.30 -1.58
CA ALA A 31 -11.74 0.64 -1.81
C ALA A 31 -11.30 1.86 -2.65
N ALA A 32 -10.11 2.40 -2.38
CA ALA A 32 -9.54 3.49 -3.16
C ALA A 32 -9.28 3.07 -4.62
N HIS A 33 -8.67 1.89 -4.82
CA HIS A 33 -8.43 1.32 -6.14
C HIS A 33 -9.72 1.16 -6.94
N GLN A 34 -10.75 0.52 -6.38
CA GLN A 34 -12.04 0.32 -7.05
C GLN A 34 -12.67 1.65 -7.49
N ALA A 35 -12.68 2.64 -6.60
CA ALA A 35 -13.27 3.94 -6.87
C ALA A 35 -12.44 4.81 -7.83
N CYS A 36 -11.15 4.55 -7.97
CA CYS A 36 -10.28 5.21 -8.94
C CYS A 36 -10.28 4.49 -10.29
N ALA A 37 -10.45 3.17 -10.32
CA ALA A 37 -10.48 2.38 -11.54
C ALA A 37 -11.68 2.78 -12.43
N SER A 38 -12.83 3.04 -11.81
CA SER A 38 -14.01 3.56 -12.53
C SER A 38 -13.80 4.94 -13.15
N ARG A 39 -12.87 5.76 -12.60
CA ARG A 39 -12.56 7.10 -13.10
C ARG A 39 -11.49 7.10 -14.18
N THR A 40 -10.44 6.30 -13.98
CA THR A 40 -9.26 6.34 -14.86
C THR A 40 -9.31 5.31 -15.98
N GLY A 41 -10.17 4.29 -15.87
CA GLY A 41 -10.22 3.19 -16.84
C GLY A 41 -8.93 2.36 -16.87
N ILE A 42 -8.20 2.31 -15.73
CA ILE A 42 -6.94 1.58 -15.65
C ILE A 42 -7.14 0.12 -16.02
N GLN A 43 -6.23 -0.40 -16.84
CA GLN A 43 -6.25 -1.80 -17.24
C GLN A 43 -5.66 -2.67 -16.12
N PRO A 44 -6.24 -3.85 -15.86
CA PRO A 44 -5.78 -4.74 -14.79
C PRO A 44 -4.31 -5.16 -14.92
N ASP A 45 -3.78 -5.23 -16.13
CA ASP A 45 -2.40 -5.59 -16.42
C ASP A 45 -1.40 -4.54 -15.87
N LEU A 46 -1.72 -3.25 -15.95
CA LEU A 46 -0.91 -2.18 -15.35
C LEU A 46 -0.82 -2.32 -13.82
N VAL A 47 -1.93 -2.64 -13.16
CA VAL A 47 -2.00 -2.82 -11.71
C VAL A 47 -1.22 -4.08 -11.30
N SER A 48 -1.47 -5.21 -11.97
CA SER A 48 -0.75 -6.46 -11.70
C SER A 48 0.74 -6.36 -12.00
N GLY A 49 1.14 -5.51 -12.97
CA GLY A 49 2.53 -5.21 -13.28
C GLY A 49 3.26 -4.53 -12.12
N MET A 50 2.61 -3.64 -11.38
CA MET A 50 3.21 -2.98 -10.21
C MET A 50 3.61 -3.99 -9.13
N LEU A 51 2.82 -5.04 -8.93
CA LEU A 51 3.13 -6.13 -7.99
C LEU A 51 4.40 -6.91 -8.41
N GLN A 52 4.82 -6.76 -9.66
CA GLN A 52 6.03 -7.37 -10.23
C GLN A 52 7.16 -6.34 -10.39
N GLY A 53 7.01 -5.14 -9.81
CA GLY A 53 7.99 -4.06 -9.93
C GLY A 53 7.96 -3.31 -11.25
N ARG A 54 6.92 -3.48 -12.08
CA ARG A 54 6.77 -2.78 -13.36
C ARG A 54 5.98 -1.50 -13.18
N PHE A 55 6.67 -0.36 -13.29
CA PHE A 55 6.10 0.98 -13.21
C PHE A 55 6.36 1.75 -14.51
N PRO A 56 5.69 1.42 -15.63
CA PRO A 56 5.89 2.15 -16.88
C PRO A 56 5.51 3.63 -16.73
N ASN A 57 6.15 4.51 -17.50
CA ASN A 57 5.74 5.91 -17.63
C ASN A 57 4.44 6.01 -18.43
N ASN A 58 3.34 5.59 -17.81
CA ASN A 58 2.01 5.53 -18.40
C ASN A 58 1.09 6.57 -17.73
N PRO A 59 0.44 7.46 -18.50
CA PRO A 59 -0.37 8.54 -17.94
C PRO A 59 -1.61 8.03 -17.18
N VAL A 60 -2.21 6.92 -17.62
CA VAL A 60 -3.37 6.31 -16.93
C VAL A 60 -2.93 5.72 -15.59
N LEU A 61 -1.76 5.09 -15.54
CA LEU A 61 -1.19 4.60 -14.29
C LEU A 61 -0.89 5.75 -13.33
N ALA A 62 -0.21 6.80 -13.80
CA ALA A 62 0.14 7.96 -12.99
C ALA A 62 -1.12 8.66 -12.42
N GLN A 63 -2.16 8.85 -13.24
CA GLN A 63 -3.44 9.41 -12.80
C GLN A 63 -4.16 8.51 -11.80
N HIS A 64 -4.11 7.19 -11.99
CA HIS A 64 -4.73 6.24 -11.08
C HIS A 64 -4.07 6.25 -9.71
N LEU A 65 -2.74 6.26 -9.66
CA LEU A 65 -1.98 6.34 -8.41
C LEU A 65 -2.23 7.67 -7.70
N PHE A 66 -2.28 8.77 -8.44
CA PHE A 66 -2.64 10.06 -7.86
C PHE A 66 -4.04 10.05 -7.25
N CYS A 67 -5.03 9.49 -7.95
CA CYS A 67 -6.38 9.33 -7.40
C CYS A 67 -6.38 8.50 -6.10
N ILE A 68 -5.61 7.40 -6.05
CA ILE A 68 -5.47 6.59 -4.84
C ILE A 68 -4.82 7.42 -3.73
N HIS A 69 -3.73 8.13 -4.03
CA HIS A 69 -3.04 8.98 -3.06
C HIS A 69 -3.95 10.04 -2.45
N GLN A 70 -4.78 10.69 -3.27
CA GLN A 70 -5.78 11.65 -2.79
C GLN A 70 -6.80 11.00 -1.84
N ARG A 71 -7.33 9.83 -2.21
CA ARG A 71 -8.31 9.11 -1.37
C ARG A 71 -7.73 8.63 -0.05
N LEU A 72 -6.45 8.26 -0.05
CA LEU A 72 -5.75 7.83 1.15
C LEU A 72 -5.15 8.99 1.96
N GLY A 73 -5.22 10.22 1.43
CA GLY A 73 -4.66 11.43 2.05
C GLY A 73 -3.14 11.54 1.95
N VAL A 74 -2.50 10.74 1.10
CA VAL A 74 -1.05 10.72 0.86
C VAL A 74 -0.61 11.93 0.06
N GLN A 75 -1.42 12.37 -0.91
CA GLN A 75 -1.23 13.63 -1.62
C GLN A 75 -2.50 14.47 -1.51
N ASN A 76 -2.31 15.79 -1.40
CA ASN A 76 -3.42 16.75 -1.43
C ASN A 76 -3.90 16.97 -2.88
N SER A 77 -4.96 17.76 -3.04
CA SER A 77 -5.51 18.09 -4.37
C SER A 77 -4.54 18.86 -5.27
N ASP A 78 -3.61 19.61 -4.67
CA ASP A 78 -2.55 20.35 -5.36
C ASP A 78 -1.30 19.50 -5.67
N GLY A 79 -1.29 18.23 -5.27
CA GLY A 79 -0.17 17.31 -5.44
C GLY A 79 0.89 17.34 -4.35
N SER A 80 0.78 18.22 -3.35
CA SER A 80 1.70 18.23 -2.22
C SER A 80 1.57 16.94 -1.40
N ILE A 81 2.72 16.37 -1.00
CA ILE A 81 2.76 15.11 -0.24
C ILE A 81 2.50 15.37 1.25
N ASN A 82 1.54 14.66 1.83
CA ASN A 82 1.30 14.62 3.27
C ASN A 82 2.19 13.56 3.93
N ARG A 83 3.41 13.95 4.31
CA ARG A 83 4.42 13.05 4.91
C ARG A 83 3.91 12.34 6.18
N ASN A 84 3.15 13.05 7.03
CA ASN A 84 2.57 12.46 8.24
C ASN A 84 1.61 11.32 7.90
N ARG A 85 0.83 11.47 6.82
CA ARG A 85 -0.07 10.41 6.37
C ARG A 85 0.68 9.23 5.77
N VAL A 86 1.77 9.47 5.05
CA VAL A 86 2.65 8.41 4.54
C VAL A 86 3.22 7.59 5.70
N GLU A 87 3.69 8.24 6.77
CA GLU A 87 4.23 7.58 7.96
C GLU A 87 3.17 6.73 8.70
N GLN A 88 1.96 7.26 8.88
CA GLN A 88 0.84 6.51 9.47
C GLN A 88 0.50 5.24 8.68
N LEU A 89 0.46 5.35 7.34
CA LEU A 89 0.19 4.20 6.48
C LEU A 89 1.33 3.19 6.50
N ALA A 90 2.59 3.66 6.55
CA ALA A 90 3.76 2.79 6.68
C ALA A 90 3.67 1.89 7.92
N GLY A 91 3.26 2.44 9.08
CA GLY A 91 3.04 1.65 10.29
C GLY A 91 1.93 0.60 10.18
N THR A 92 0.96 0.80 9.28
CA THR A 92 -0.12 -0.16 9.02
C THR A 92 0.32 -1.27 8.07
N ILE A 93 1.06 -0.95 7.02
CA ILE A 93 1.45 -1.90 5.97
C ILE A 93 2.76 -2.64 6.26
N ALA A 94 3.63 -2.06 7.09
CA ALA A 94 4.92 -2.60 7.48
C ALA A 94 5.10 -2.52 9.02
N PRO A 95 4.24 -3.18 9.81
CA PRO A 95 4.23 -3.05 11.28
C PRO A 95 5.53 -3.53 11.95
N ASN A 96 6.37 -4.30 11.25
CA ASN A 96 7.65 -4.81 11.74
C ASN A 96 8.85 -3.98 11.28
N ALA A 97 8.65 -2.95 10.46
CA ALA A 97 9.75 -2.07 10.04
C ALA A 97 10.18 -1.18 11.19
N SER A 98 11.50 -0.95 11.35
CA SER A 98 11.98 -0.02 12.37
C SER A 98 11.58 1.43 12.02
N PRO A 99 11.32 2.29 13.01
CA PRO A 99 11.01 3.71 12.76
C PRO A 99 12.08 4.42 11.91
N GLU A 100 13.35 4.10 12.13
CA GLU A 100 14.47 4.66 11.38
C GLU A 100 14.42 4.24 9.90
N ARG A 101 14.10 2.96 9.63
CA ARG A 101 13.95 2.46 8.27
C ARG A 101 12.77 3.12 7.57
N VAL A 102 11.63 3.24 8.24
CA VAL A 102 10.44 3.93 7.71
C VAL A 102 10.81 5.36 7.33
N GLN A 103 11.46 6.09 8.23
CA GLN A 103 11.78 7.48 7.98
C GLN A 103 12.85 7.67 6.89
N GLN A 104 13.83 6.77 6.80
CA GLN A 104 14.79 6.76 5.70
C GLN A 104 14.09 6.59 4.34
N VAL A 105 13.12 5.68 4.25
CA VAL A 105 12.35 5.44 3.01
C VAL A 105 11.50 6.67 2.66
N ILE A 106 10.79 7.25 3.64
CA ILE A 106 9.96 8.45 3.43
C ILE A 106 10.83 9.63 2.97
N ASN A 107 12.00 9.84 3.58
CA ASN A 107 12.96 10.87 3.16
C ASN A 107 13.49 10.69 1.74
N THR A 108 13.58 9.44 1.29
CA THR A 108 14.08 9.11 -0.05
C THR A 108 13.00 9.19 -1.12
N CYS A 109 11.79 8.70 -0.82
CA CYS A 109 10.76 8.44 -1.81
C CYS A 109 9.65 9.49 -1.86
N ALA A 110 9.30 10.12 -0.74
CA ALA A 110 8.28 11.16 -0.70
C ALA A 110 8.86 12.51 -1.16
N VAL A 111 9.12 12.62 -2.47
CA VAL A 111 9.73 13.79 -3.11
C VAL A 111 8.87 14.21 -4.30
N ASP A 112 8.58 15.50 -4.40
CA ASP A 112 7.81 16.06 -5.51
C ASP A 112 8.57 15.91 -6.85
N ARG A 113 7.87 15.48 -7.91
CA ARG A 113 8.44 15.18 -9.23
C ARG A 113 7.72 15.92 -10.37
N GLY A 114 7.54 17.22 -10.22
CA GLY A 114 7.00 18.08 -11.26
C GLY A 114 5.48 18.15 -11.25
N SER A 115 4.79 17.10 -11.73
CA SER A 115 3.31 17.03 -11.67
C SER A 115 2.83 16.13 -10.53
N PRO A 116 1.61 16.34 -9.99
CA PRO A 116 1.03 15.46 -8.97
C PRO A 116 1.00 13.99 -9.39
N GLU A 117 0.63 13.71 -10.64
CA GLU A 117 0.58 12.36 -11.20
C GLU A 117 1.98 11.74 -11.32
N THR A 118 2.96 12.51 -11.78
CA THR A 118 4.36 12.06 -11.83
C THR A 118 4.89 11.80 -10.42
N THR A 119 4.60 12.68 -9.46
CA THR A 119 4.96 12.48 -8.04
C THR A 119 4.38 11.18 -7.51
N ALA A 120 3.10 10.88 -7.80
CA ALA A 120 2.47 9.64 -7.37
C ALA A 120 3.17 8.39 -7.96
N LEU A 121 3.39 8.38 -9.27
CA LEU A 121 4.05 7.26 -9.95
C LEU A 121 5.47 7.01 -9.44
N GLU A 122 6.28 8.07 -9.33
CA GLU A 122 7.68 7.94 -8.92
C GLU A 122 7.82 7.60 -7.44
N MET A 123 6.93 8.13 -6.59
CA MET A 123 6.91 7.76 -5.18
C MET A 123 6.64 6.26 -5.01
N ASP A 124 5.60 5.72 -5.67
CA ASP A 124 5.27 4.30 -5.56
C ASP A 124 6.35 3.39 -6.14
N ARG A 125 6.96 3.79 -7.27
CA ARG A 125 8.12 3.10 -7.84
C ARG A 125 9.28 3.07 -6.83
N CYS A 126 9.58 4.19 -6.19
CA CYS A 126 10.65 4.28 -5.19
C CYS A 126 10.34 3.45 -3.95
N LEU A 127 9.10 3.50 -3.45
CA LEU A 127 8.65 2.74 -2.30
C LEU A 127 8.75 1.24 -2.55
N TYR A 128 8.33 0.76 -3.73
CA TYR A 128 8.49 -0.65 -4.11
C TYR A 128 9.96 -1.08 -4.10
N ASN A 129 10.84 -0.30 -4.76
CA ASN A 129 12.27 -0.60 -4.83
C ASN A 129 12.94 -0.55 -3.45
N SER A 130 12.48 0.33 -2.57
CA SER A 130 13.00 0.47 -1.20
C SER A 130 12.46 -0.61 -0.27
N ALA A 131 11.19 -1.01 -0.43
CA ALA A 131 10.54 -2.05 0.37
C ALA A 131 10.94 -3.47 -0.08
N GLY A 132 11.38 -3.66 -1.33
CA GLY A 132 12.04 -4.89 -1.78
C GLY A 132 13.31 -5.23 -0.99
N ALA A 133 13.92 -4.24 -0.32
CA ALA A 133 15.00 -4.44 0.66
C ALA A 133 14.52 -4.68 2.11
N ALA A 134 13.20 -4.68 2.37
CA ALA A 134 12.58 -4.91 3.67
C ALA A 134 11.66 -6.15 3.71
N LEU A 135 11.26 -6.67 2.54
CA LEU A 135 10.51 -7.93 2.37
C LEU A 135 11.35 -9.06 1.74
N GLY A 136 12.62 -8.77 1.39
CA GLY A 136 13.63 -9.73 0.93
C GLY A 136 14.62 -10.05 2.03
#